data_AF-A0A7J8FLP5-F1
#
_entry.id   AF-A0A7J8FLP5-F1
#
_cell.length_a   1.000
_cell.length_b   1.000
_cell.length_c   1.000
_cell.angle_alpha   90.00
_cell.angle_beta   90.00
_cell.angle_gamma   90.00
#
_symmetry.space_group_name_H-M   'P 1'
#
loop_
_entity.id
_entity.type
_entity.pdbx_description
1 polymer ?
#
loop_
_entity_poly.entity_id
_entity_poly.type
_entity_poly.pdbx_seq_one_letter_code
_entity_poly.pdbx_strand_id
1 'polypeptide(L)'
;MAVMKALNKIKEEDFCRQFPCPPNSPKAVCTVLEIECAHGAVFVAGRYNKYSRTLPQTPWIIDGERKLESSVGELISGHLLTVFKAESFNFSSSGREDVDVRTLGNGRPFAIELVNPHRVHFTSQEIKELQQKINNSSNKIQVRDLQLVTREAIGHMKEGEEEKTKTYSALIWTNKAIQKKDIEFLNDIKDLKIDQKTPLRVLHRRPLAVRTRLIHSMETCYVDEHHFRLYLKTQAGTYIKEFVHGDFGRTKPNIGSLMNMTADILELDVESVDVDWPPALDD
;
A
#
# COMPACT_ATOMS: atom_id res chain seq x y z
N MET A 1 11.75 34.89 12.01
CA MET A 1 13.15 34.56 11.65
C MET A 1 13.82 35.59 10.72
N ALA A 2 13.16 36.10 9.68
CA ALA A 2 13.77 37.07 8.76
C ALA A 2 14.18 38.40 9.42
N VAL A 3 13.32 38.95 10.28
CA VAL A 3 13.60 40.20 11.03
C VAL A 3 14.87 40.07 11.88
N MET A 4 15.01 38.98 12.64
CA MET A 4 16.22 38.71 13.44
C MET A 4 17.49 38.64 12.57
N LYS A 5 17.42 37.99 11.40
CA LYS A 5 18.56 37.91 10.48
C LYS A 5 18.94 39.27 9.90
N ALA A 6 17.96 40.15 9.66
CA ALA A 6 18.20 41.50 9.17
C ALA A 6 18.82 42.40 10.26
N LEU A 7 18.29 42.33 11.49
CA LEU A 7 18.82 43.08 12.63
C LEU A 7 20.26 42.66 13.00
N ASN A 8 20.63 41.39 12.81
CA ASN A 8 22.02 40.95 13.00
C ASN A 8 23.00 41.48 11.95
N LYS A 9 22.52 42.02 10.82
CA LYS A 9 23.36 42.47 9.69
C LYS A 9 23.36 43.99 9.49
N ILE A 10 22.38 44.70 10.06
CA ILE A 10 22.29 46.15 9.94
C ILE A 10 23.40 46.79 10.77
N LYS A 11 24.00 47.85 10.24
CA LYS A 11 24.96 48.67 11.00
C LYS A 11 24.19 49.43 12.08
N GLU A 12 24.83 49.64 13.22
CA GLU A 12 24.22 50.34 14.36
C GLU A 12 23.76 51.76 13.99
N GLU A 13 24.57 52.50 13.23
CA GLU A 13 24.24 53.84 12.76
C GLU A 13 22.97 53.86 11.89
N ASP A 14 22.84 52.89 10.97
CA ASP A 14 21.67 52.76 10.11
C ASP A 14 20.42 52.36 10.93
N PHE A 15 20.61 51.52 11.95
CA PHE A 15 19.53 51.13 12.87
C PHE A 15 19.03 52.32 13.70
N CYS A 16 19.93 53.04 14.35
CA CYS A 16 19.60 54.21 15.18
C CYS A 16 19.04 55.39 14.36
N ARG A 17 19.42 55.50 13.08
CA ARG A 17 18.81 56.47 12.15
C ARG A 17 17.36 56.11 11.82
N GLN A 18 17.06 54.81 11.72
CA GLN A 18 15.76 54.33 11.24
C GLN A 18 14.75 54.07 12.37
N PHE A 19 15.22 53.67 13.56
CA PHE A 19 14.39 53.24 14.67
C PHE A 19 14.77 53.97 15.97
N PRO A 20 13.78 54.39 16.78
CA PRO A 20 14.05 55.07 18.04
C PRO A 20 14.73 54.12 19.05
N CYS A 21 15.79 54.62 19.69
CA CYS A 21 16.51 53.93 20.77
C CYS A 21 16.69 54.92 21.94
N PRO A 22 15.96 54.77 23.07
CA PRO A 22 15.05 53.66 23.41
C PRO A 22 13.74 53.67 22.61
N PRO A 23 13.04 52.53 22.49
CA PRO A 23 11.74 52.46 21.80
C PRO A 23 10.67 53.26 22.54
N ASN A 24 9.79 53.94 21.78
CA ASN A 24 8.68 54.71 22.33
C ASN A 24 7.61 53.80 22.95
N SER A 25 6.89 54.31 23.96
CA SER A 25 5.75 53.59 24.54
C SER A 25 4.61 53.43 23.53
N PRO A 26 4.10 52.20 23.29
CA PRO A 26 2.99 51.98 22.39
C PRO A 26 1.69 52.55 22.98
N LYS A 27 0.75 52.94 22.10
CA LYS A 27 -0.56 53.51 22.51
C LYS A 27 -1.59 52.47 22.95
N ALA A 28 -1.36 51.21 22.61
CA ALA A 28 -2.24 50.10 22.93
C ALA A 28 -1.40 48.85 23.17
N VAL A 29 -2.00 47.89 23.89
CA VAL A 29 -1.45 46.54 24.03
C VAL A 29 -1.64 45.75 22.75
N CYS A 30 -0.89 44.65 22.60
CA CYS A 30 -1.11 43.71 21.51
C CYS A 30 -2.52 43.09 21.62
N THR A 31 -3.17 42.91 20.48
CA THR A 31 -4.40 42.13 20.37
C THR A 31 -4.06 40.68 20.13
N VAL A 32 -4.74 39.76 20.82
CA VAL A 32 -4.65 38.33 20.50
C VAL A 32 -5.25 38.14 19.11
N LEU A 33 -4.40 37.76 18.14
CA LEU A 33 -4.86 37.51 16.78
C LEU A 33 -5.60 36.17 16.70
N GLU A 34 -5.01 35.10 17.26
CA GLU A 34 -5.56 33.74 17.20
C GLU A 34 -5.25 33.00 18.52
N ILE A 35 -6.16 32.11 18.92
CA ILE A 35 -5.96 31.11 19.97
C ILE A 35 -6.37 29.78 19.37
N GLU A 36 -5.41 28.90 19.16
CA GLU A 36 -5.64 27.59 18.54
C GLU A 36 -5.17 26.45 19.44
N CYS A 37 -5.86 25.32 19.35
CA CYS A 37 -5.38 24.05 19.87
C CYS A 37 -5.61 22.97 18.80
N ALA A 38 -4.64 22.07 18.68
CA ALA A 38 -4.70 20.94 17.77
C ALA A 38 -4.07 19.73 18.45
N HIS A 39 -4.51 18.54 18.05
CA HIS A 39 -3.91 17.29 18.49
C HIS A 39 -2.98 16.73 17.40
N GLY A 40 -1.81 16.24 17.81
CA GLY A 40 -0.92 15.52 16.92
C GLY A 40 -1.60 14.28 16.31
N ALA A 41 -1.15 13.84 15.13
CA ALA A 41 -1.78 12.70 14.49
C ALA A 41 -1.63 11.41 15.33
N VAL A 42 -2.65 10.56 15.26
CA VAL A 42 -2.61 9.19 15.83
C VAL A 42 -2.71 8.17 14.70
N PHE A 43 -2.17 6.97 14.94
CA PHE A 43 -2.07 5.97 13.88
C PHE A 43 -2.75 4.68 14.31
N VAL A 44 -3.54 4.13 13.40
CA VAL A 44 -4.17 2.81 13.53
C VAL A 44 -3.58 1.92 12.45
N ALA A 45 -3.06 0.76 12.82
CA ALA A 45 -2.55 -0.24 11.89
C ALA A 45 -3.35 -1.55 11.99
N GLY A 46 -3.26 -2.36 10.95
CA GLY A 46 -3.84 -3.69 10.90
C GLY A 46 -3.47 -4.39 9.60
N ARG A 47 -4.20 -5.45 9.27
CA ARG A 47 -4.11 -6.12 7.98
C ARG A 47 -5.47 -6.18 7.32
N TYR A 48 -5.52 -5.96 6.02
CA TYR A 48 -6.76 -6.07 5.26
C TYR A 48 -6.73 -7.27 4.32
N ASN A 49 -7.85 -7.99 4.25
CA ASN A 49 -8.19 -8.79 3.08
C ASN A 49 -9.03 -7.98 2.12
N LYS A 50 -8.93 -8.33 0.84
CA LYS A 50 -9.74 -7.78 -0.23
C LYS A 50 -10.30 -8.94 -1.04
N TYR A 51 -11.62 -9.06 -1.07
CA TYR A 51 -12.32 -10.15 -1.76
C TYR A 51 -12.90 -9.71 -3.10
N SER A 52 -13.12 -8.41 -3.30
CA SER A 52 -13.62 -7.85 -4.56
C SER A 52 -12.54 -7.77 -5.63
N ARG A 53 -12.86 -8.12 -6.88
CA ARG A 53 -12.03 -7.87 -8.08
C ARG A 53 -12.38 -6.55 -8.81
N THR A 54 -13.16 -5.68 -8.17
CA THR A 54 -13.65 -4.42 -8.76
C THR A 54 -13.45 -3.24 -7.81
N LEU A 55 -12.56 -3.38 -6.82
CA LEU A 55 -12.31 -2.38 -5.79
C LEU A 55 -10.84 -1.89 -5.86
N PRO A 56 -10.58 -0.59 -6.08
CA PRO A 56 -9.22 -0.07 -6.00
C PRO A 56 -8.76 0.02 -4.54
N GLN A 57 -7.45 -0.02 -4.30
CA GLN A 57 -6.89 0.10 -2.95
C GLN A 57 -7.10 1.53 -2.38
N THR A 58 -6.85 2.54 -3.20
CA THR A 58 -7.05 3.98 -2.89
C THR A 58 -8.07 4.58 -3.86
N PRO A 59 -8.73 5.71 -3.51
CA PRO A 59 -9.72 6.34 -4.40
C PRO A 59 -9.17 6.53 -5.81
N TRP A 60 -9.90 6.05 -6.82
CA TRP A 60 -9.49 6.16 -8.21
C TRP A 60 -10.24 7.31 -8.88
N ILE A 61 -9.60 8.48 -8.89
CA ILE A 61 -10.14 9.72 -9.45
C ILE A 61 -9.24 10.15 -10.61
N ILE A 62 -9.83 10.41 -11.77
CA ILE A 62 -9.15 10.94 -12.96
C ILE A 62 -9.93 12.17 -13.39
N ASP A 63 -9.25 13.31 -13.51
CA ASP A 63 -9.84 14.60 -13.91
C ASP A 63 -11.07 15.00 -13.07
N GLY A 64 -11.01 14.72 -11.76
CA GLY A 64 -12.10 15.00 -10.81
C GLY A 64 -13.24 13.97 -10.83
N GLU A 65 -13.27 13.06 -11.80
CA GLU A 65 -14.27 12.00 -11.89
C GLU A 65 -13.81 10.72 -11.18
N ARG A 66 -14.66 10.22 -10.29
CA ARG A 66 -14.45 8.92 -9.65
C ARG A 66 -14.71 7.80 -10.67
N LYS A 67 -13.70 6.97 -10.94
CA LYS A 67 -13.77 5.87 -11.91
C LYS A 67 -14.35 4.58 -11.33
N LEU A 68 -14.14 4.32 -10.04
CA LEU A 68 -14.75 3.21 -9.32
C LEU A 68 -15.28 3.67 -7.97
N GLU A 69 -16.40 3.08 -7.56
CA GLU A 69 -17.01 3.35 -6.26
C GLU A 69 -16.12 2.86 -5.11
N SER A 70 -15.89 3.75 -4.14
CA SER A 70 -15.11 3.48 -2.93
C SER A 70 -13.67 3.01 -3.18
N SER A 71 -12.98 2.62 -2.11
CA SER A 71 -11.67 1.99 -2.13
C SER A 71 -11.45 1.19 -0.84
N VAL A 72 -10.44 0.32 -0.80
CA VAL A 72 -10.03 -0.36 0.45
C VAL A 72 -9.79 0.65 1.57
N GLY A 73 -8.98 1.68 1.29
CA GLY A 73 -8.70 2.76 2.24
C GLY A 73 -9.96 3.48 2.74
N GLU A 74 -10.94 3.78 1.88
CA GLU A 74 -12.18 4.45 2.27
C GLU A 74 -13.09 3.56 3.14
N LEU A 75 -13.24 2.27 2.80
CA LEU A 75 -14.05 1.32 3.57
C LEU A 75 -13.54 1.15 5.01
N ILE A 76 -12.22 1.18 5.18
CA ILE A 76 -11.59 1.11 6.51
C ILE A 76 -11.70 2.46 7.22
N SER A 77 -11.23 3.54 6.57
CA SER A 77 -10.99 4.83 7.22
C SER A 77 -12.26 5.61 7.56
N GLY A 78 -13.37 5.41 6.82
CA GLY A 78 -14.62 6.11 7.08
C GLY A 78 -15.17 5.89 8.50
N HIS A 79 -14.99 4.68 9.03
CA HIS A 79 -15.34 4.32 10.40
C HIS A 79 -14.41 4.99 11.42
N LEU A 80 -13.11 5.04 11.13
CA LEU A 80 -12.10 5.62 12.01
C LEU A 80 -12.29 7.12 12.19
N LEU A 81 -12.54 7.87 11.10
CA LEU A 81 -12.78 9.32 11.16
C LEU A 81 -13.90 9.67 12.15
N THR A 82 -15.00 8.93 12.08
CA THR A 82 -16.17 9.16 12.94
C THR A 82 -15.85 8.89 14.42
N VAL A 83 -15.13 7.82 14.71
CA VAL A 83 -14.84 7.37 16.08
C VAL A 83 -13.76 8.22 16.74
N PHE A 84 -12.69 8.54 16.02
CA PHE A 84 -11.59 9.37 16.49
C PHE A 84 -11.89 10.87 16.43
N LYS A 85 -13.00 11.25 15.77
CA LYS A 85 -13.36 12.65 15.51
C LYS A 85 -12.19 13.41 14.87
N ALA A 86 -11.60 12.78 13.86
CA ALA A 86 -10.49 13.33 13.10
C ALA A 86 -11.02 14.08 11.88
N GLU A 87 -10.27 15.08 11.43
CA GLU A 87 -10.65 15.92 10.28
C GLU A 87 -10.41 15.22 8.95
N SER A 88 -9.33 14.46 8.86
CA SER A 88 -8.92 13.75 7.66
C SER A 88 -8.03 12.56 8.01
N PHE A 89 -7.69 11.75 7.00
CA PHE A 89 -6.84 10.60 7.17
C PHE A 89 -5.83 10.45 6.01
N ASN A 90 -4.68 9.86 6.29
CA ASN A 90 -3.75 9.37 5.27
C ASN A 90 -3.63 7.85 5.37
N PHE A 91 -3.98 7.14 4.29
CA PHE A 91 -3.84 5.69 4.21
C PHE A 91 -2.49 5.30 3.62
N SER A 92 -1.80 4.36 4.27
CA SER A 92 -0.54 3.76 3.81
C SER A 92 -0.60 2.25 3.95
N SER A 93 0.09 1.51 3.08
CA SER A 93 0.16 0.05 3.13
C SER A 93 1.52 -0.46 2.69
N SER A 94 1.88 -1.68 3.10
CA SER A 94 3.10 -2.35 2.63
C SER A 94 2.87 -2.92 1.24
N GLY A 95 3.08 -2.09 0.22
CA GLY A 95 2.78 -2.39 -1.19
C GLY A 95 1.31 -2.26 -1.59
N ARG A 96 1.01 -2.70 -2.82
CA ARG A 96 -0.29 -2.55 -3.47
C ARG A 96 -0.58 -3.67 -4.46
N GLU A 97 -1.86 -3.98 -4.64
CA GLU A 97 -2.40 -4.83 -5.69
C GLU A 97 -3.28 -4.07 -6.69
N ASP A 98 -3.46 -4.64 -7.89
CA ASP A 98 -4.35 -4.10 -8.92
C ASP A 98 -5.83 -4.24 -8.49
N VAL A 99 -6.74 -3.55 -9.18
CA VAL A 99 -8.18 -3.53 -8.89
C VAL A 99 -8.79 -4.94 -8.93
N ASP A 100 -8.37 -5.76 -9.89
CA ASP A 100 -8.83 -7.12 -10.17
C ASP A 100 -8.19 -8.21 -9.32
N VAL A 101 -7.24 -7.83 -8.45
CA VAL A 101 -6.49 -8.76 -7.60
C VAL A 101 -7.09 -8.81 -6.20
N ARG A 102 -7.31 -10.02 -5.68
CA ARG A 102 -7.71 -10.23 -4.28
C ARG A 102 -6.47 -10.31 -3.38
N THR A 103 -6.68 -10.05 -2.09
CA THR A 103 -5.67 -10.22 -1.04
C THR A 103 -6.27 -11.10 0.04
N LEU A 104 -5.78 -12.34 0.12
CA LEU A 104 -6.29 -13.43 0.94
C LEU A 104 -5.35 -13.70 2.13
N GLY A 105 -5.45 -14.90 2.73
CA GLY A 105 -4.68 -15.30 3.90
C GLY A 105 -4.76 -14.27 5.04
N ASN A 106 -3.61 -13.98 5.65
CA ASN A 106 -3.47 -13.00 6.72
C ASN A 106 -3.66 -11.55 6.23
N GLY A 107 -3.78 -11.31 4.93
CA GLY A 107 -3.99 -9.97 4.40
C GLY A 107 -2.72 -9.12 4.30
N ARG A 108 -2.88 -7.90 3.77
CA ARG A 108 -1.79 -6.94 3.60
C ARG A 108 -1.74 -5.95 4.78
N PRO A 109 -0.56 -5.68 5.36
CA PRO A 109 -0.37 -4.62 6.34
C PRO A 109 -0.76 -3.23 5.83
N PHE A 110 -1.45 -2.47 6.69
CA PHE A 110 -1.77 -1.07 6.46
C PHE A 110 -1.64 -0.24 7.73
N ALA A 111 -1.53 1.07 7.57
CA ALA A 111 -1.70 2.06 8.62
C ALA A 111 -2.52 3.26 8.11
N ILE A 112 -3.27 3.87 9.03
CA ILE A 112 -4.06 5.07 8.80
C ILE A 112 -3.60 6.12 9.81
N GLU A 113 -3.05 7.21 9.30
CA GLU A 113 -2.79 8.44 10.06
C GLU A 113 -4.10 9.22 10.16
N LEU A 114 -4.54 9.55 11.37
CA LEU A 114 -5.73 10.34 11.65
C LEU A 114 -5.29 11.74 12.07
N VAL A 115 -5.68 12.75 11.29
CA VAL A 115 -5.23 14.14 11.46
C VAL A 115 -6.18 14.89 12.39
N ASN A 116 -5.60 15.61 13.36
CA ASN A 116 -6.30 16.38 14.38
C ASN A 116 -7.46 15.61 15.07
N PRO A 117 -7.20 14.43 15.67
CA PRO A 117 -8.24 13.65 16.34
C PRO A 117 -8.69 14.31 17.64
N HIS A 118 -10.01 14.41 17.84
CA HIS A 118 -10.59 14.93 19.09
C HIS A 118 -10.92 13.82 20.11
N ARG A 119 -10.61 12.57 19.79
CA ARG A 119 -10.65 11.42 20.70
C ARG A 119 -9.47 10.50 20.39
N VAL A 120 -8.62 10.25 21.40
CA VAL A 120 -7.38 9.46 21.23
C VAL A 120 -7.18 8.34 22.26
N HIS A 121 -8.00 8.31 23.32
CA HIS A 121 -7.95 7.25 24.31
C HIS A 121 -8.94 6.16 23.94
N PHE A 122 -8.41 4.97 23.71
CA PHE A 122 -9.15 3.75 23.40
C PHE A 122 -8.53 2.59 24.16
N THR A 123 -9.38 1.74 24.72
CA THR A 123 -8.99 0.42 25.23
C THR A 123 -8.83 -0.56 24.08
N SER A 124 -8.12 -1.67 24.31
CA SER A 124 -7.99 -2.75 23.31
C SER A 124 -9.36 -3.31 22.90
N GLN A 125 -10.31 -3.37 23.83
CA GLN A 125 -11.68 -3.83 23.56
C GLN A 125 -12.42 -2.88 22.60
N GLU A 126 -12.30 -1.56 22.78
CA GLU A 126 -12.91 -0.59 21.87
C GLU A 126 -12.32 -0.65 20.46
N ILE A 127 -11.01 -0.90 20.33
CA ILE A 127 -10.39 -1.09 19.01
C ILE A 127 -10.85 -2.40 18.37
N LYS A 128 -11.02 -3.48 19.15
CA LYS A 128 -11.58 -4.74 18.66
C LYS A 128 -13.02 -4.58 18.17
N GLU A 129 -13.85 -3.83 18.90
CA GLU A 129 -15.21 -3.50 18.46
C GLU A 129 -15.21 -2.66 17.18
N LEU A 130 -14.26 -1.74 17.02
CA LEU A 130 -14.07 -0.96 15.80
C LEU A 130 -13.69 -1.84 14.60
N GLN A 131 -12.83 -2.84 14.80
CA GLN A 131 -12.52 -3.85 13.80
C GLN A 131 -13.78 -4.60 13.38
N GLN A 132 -14.59 -5.08 14.33
CA GLN A 132 -15.84 -5.78 14.04
C GLN A 132 -16.84 -4.88 13.31
N LYS A 133 -16.92 -3.60 13.67
CA LYS A 133 -17.76 -2.63 12.97
C LYS A 133 -17.35 -2.48 11.50
N ILE A 134 -16.05 -2.37 11.22
CA ILE A 134 -15.53 -2.33 9.84
C ILE A 134 -15.89 -3.62 9.10
N ASN A 135 -15.67 -4.77 9.73
CA ASN A 135 -15.94 -6.08 9.14
C ASN A 135 -17.42 -6.32 8.83
N ASN A 136 -18.32 -5.81 9.67
CA ASN A 136 -19.77 -5.91 9.45
C ASN A 136 -20.29 -4.91 8.41
N SER A 137 -19.51 -3.90 8.04
CA SER A 137 -19.92 -2.84 7.11
C SER A 137 -19.73 -3.20 5.63
N SER A 138 -18.91 -4.22 5.32
CA SER A 138 -18.59 -4.57 3.94
C SER A 138 -18.22 -6.04 3.79
N ASN A 139 -18.71 -6.65 2.71
CA ASN A 139 -18.23 -7.95 2.25
C ASN A 139 -17.04 -7.84 1.27
N LYS A 140 -16.66 -6.63 0.84
CA LYS A 140 -15.58 -6.42 -0.12
C LYS A 140 -14.20 -6.55 0.53
N ILE A 141 -14.11 -6.27 1.82
CA ILE A 141 -12.89 -6.30 2.64
C ILE A 141 -13.18 -6.89 4.01
N GLN A 142 -12.14 -7.37 4.67
CA GLN A 142 -12.11 -7.64 6.11
C GLN A 142 -10.81 -7.11 6.67
N VAL A 143 -10.80 -6.80 7.96
CA VAL A 143 -9.67 -6.27 8.72
C VAL A 143 -9.40 -7.18 9.91
N ARG A 144 -8.12 -7.40 10.19
CA ARG A 144 -7.61 -8.07 11.40
C ARG A 144 -6.45 -7.27 12.00
N ASP A 145 -6.03 -7.67 13.19
CA ASP A 145 -4.88 -7.11 13.92
C ASP A 145 -4.97 -5.59 14.12
N LEU A 146 -6.19 -5.05 14.21
CA LEU A 146 -6.41 -3.60 14.33
C LEU A 146 -5.88 -3.12 15.69
N GLN A 147 -4.96 -2.17 15.67
CA GLN A 147 -4.29 -1.66 16.87
C GLN A 147 -3.80 -0.23 16.69
N LEU A 148 -3.69 0.50 17.81
CA LEU A 148 -3.00 1.79 17.83
C LEU A 148 -1.49 1.58 17.73
N VAL A 149 -0.84 2.35 16.88
CA VAL A 149 0.63 2.32 16.69
C VAL A 149 1.20 3.73 16.71
N THR A 150 2.52 3.82 16.84
CA THR A 150 3.23 5.10 16.73
C THR A 150 3.69 5.36 15.29
N ARG A 151 4.13 6.59 15.01
CA ARG A 151 4.67 6.96 13.69
C ARG A 151 5.89 6.13 13.32
N GLU A 152 6.74 5.83 14.28
CA GLU A 152 7.99 5.08 14.08
C GLU A 152 7.69 3.66 13.58
N ALA A 153 6.62 3.04 14.08
CA ALA A 153 6.21 1.71 13.69
C ALA A 153 5.84 1.59 12.20
N ILE A 154 5.45 2.70 11.56
CA ILE A 154 5.07 2.75 10.13
C ILE A 154 6.29 2.55 9.23
N GLY A 155 7.50 2.85 9.71
CA GLY A 155 8.76 2.60 8.97
C GLY A 155 8.88 1.14 8.52
N HIS A 156 8.46 0.20 9.36
CA HIS A 156 8.50 -1.24 9.07
C HIS A 156 7.66 -1.64 7.85
N MET A 157 6.61 -0.90 7.49
CA MET A 157 5.84 -1.19 6.28
C MET A 157 6.64 -0.96 4.99
N LYS A 158 7.48 0.09 4.97
CA LYS A 158 8.29 0.43 3.79
C LYS A 158 9.37 -0.60 3.56
N GLU A 159 10.08 -1.00 4.61
CA GLU A 159 11.05 -2.10 4.58
C GLU A 159 10.39 -3.40 4.09
N GLY A 160 9.19 -3.71 4.62
CA GLY A 160 8.39 -4.85 4.18
C GLY A 160 8.00 -4.82 2.70
N GLU A 161 7.76 -3.63 2.15
CA GLU A 161 7.40 -3.47 0.74
C GLU A 161 8.56 -3.83 -0.18
N GLU A 162 9.77 -3.37 0.17
CA GLU A 162 10.98 -3.46 -0.64
C GLU A 162 11.71 -4.80 -0.55
N GLU A 163 11.69 -5.45 0.62
CA GLU A 163 12.55 -6.61 0.87
C GLU A 163 11.79 -7.93 0.94
N LYS A 164 10.60 -7.91 1.57
CA LYS A 164 9.93 -9.16 1.94
C LYS A 164 9.28 -9.86 0.76
N THR A 165 9.22 -11.18 0.83
CA THR A 165 8.60 -12.00 -0.21
C THR A 165 7.08 -11.87 -0.20
N LYS A 166 6.47 -12.19 -1.33
CA LYS A 166 5.02 -12.27 -1.49
C LYS A 166 4.66 -13.57 -2.18
N THR A 167 3.56 -14.17 -1.74
CA THR A 167 3.01 -15.41 -2.31
C THR A 167 1.73 -15.11 -3.05
N TYR A 168 1.54 -15.77 -4.20
CA TYR A 168 0.43 -15.54 -5.10
C TYR A 168 -0.20 -16.86 -5.55
N SER A 169 -1.47 -16.82 -5.92
CA SER A 169 -2.13 -17.85 -6.72
C SER A 169 -2.65 -17.22 -8.02
N ALA A 170 -2.33 -17.83 -9.15
CA ALA A 170 -2.78 -17.39 -10.46
C ALA A 170 -3.55 -18.50 -11.17
N LEU A 171 -4.72 -18.20 -11.73
CA LEU A 171 -5.38 -19.07 -12.68
C LEU A 171 -4.82 -18.75 -14.07
N ILE A 172 -4.15 -19.73 -14.68
CA ILE A 172 -3.48 -19.57 -15.96
C ILE A 172 -4.26 -20.30 -17.04
N TRP A 173 -4.47 -19.61 -18.16
CA TRP A 173 -4.95 -20.19 -19.41
C TRP A 173 -3.78 -20.46 -20.36
N THR A 174 -3.91 -21.51 -21.16
CA THR A 174 -2.95 -21.89 -22.20
C THR A 174 -3.63 -22.10 -23.55
N ASN A 175 -2.99 -21.68 -24.63
CA ASN A 175 -3.59 -21.78 -25.97
C ASN A 175 -3.57 -23.20 -26.55
N LYS A 176 -2.63 -24.05 -26.12
CA LYS A 176 -2.52 -25.45 -26.50
C LYS A 176 -3.06 -26.32 -25.36
N ALA A 177 -3.67 -27.44 -25.70
CA ALA A 177 -4.09 -28.41 -24.71
C ALA A 177 -2.88 -28.94 -23.92
N ILE A 178 -2.99 -28.98 -22.60
CA ILE A 178 -1.98 -29.48 -21.66
C ILE A 178 -2.50 -30.72 -20.92
N GLN A 179 -1.57 -31.54 -20.45
CA GLN A 179 -1.80 -32.61 -19.51
C GLN A 179 -1.07 -32.29 -18.21
N LYS A 180 -1.42 -32.98 -17.11
CA LYS A 180 -0.79 -32.76 -15.80
C LYS A 180 0.75 -32.83 -15.85
N LYS A 181 1.30 -33.79 -16.58
CA LYS A 181 2.76 -33.96 -16.78
C LYS A 181 3.46 -32.77 -17.45
N ASP A 182 2.72 -31.98 -18.24
CA ASP A 182 3.30 -30.88 -19.02
C ASP A 182 3.62 -29.66 -18.16
N ILE A 183 3.06 -29.58 -16.94
CA ILE A 183 3.30 -28.51 -15.96
C ILE A 183 4.13 -28.97 -14.75
N GLU A 184 4.32 -30.28 -14.59
CA GLU A 184 5.00 -30.85 -13.42
C GLU A 184 6.44 -30.32 -13.24
N PHE A 185 7.15 -30.08 -14.35
CA PHE A 185 8.51 -29.55 -14.31
C PHE A 185 8.62 -28.16 -13.66
N LEU A 186 7.54 -27.36 -13.64
CA LEU A 186 7.54 -26.04 -13.01
C LEU A 186 7.75 -26.14 -11.50
N ASN A 187 7.33 -27.25 -10.87
CA ASN A 187 7.50 -27.48 -9.43
C ASN A 187 8.97 -27.62 -9.04
N ASP A 188 9.82 -28.11 -9.94
CA ASP A 188 11.24 -28.36 -9.70
C ASP A 188 12.10 -27.10 -9.89
N ILE A 189 11.56 -26.06 -10.54
CA ILE A 189 12.27 -24.81 -10.75
C ILE A 189 12.27 -23.99 -9.45
N LYS A 190 13.47 -23.82 -8.87
CA LYS A 190 13.70 -22.98 -7.69
C LYS A 190 14.59 -21.80 -8.03
N ASP A 191 14.36 -20.67 -7.34
CA ASP A 191 15.15 -19.44 -7.47
C ASP A 191 15.40 -19.03 -8.93
N LEU A 192 14.33 -19.05 -9.74
CA LEU A 192 14.37 -18.64 -11.14
C LEU A 192 14.60 -17.14 -11.23
N LYS A 193 15.74 -16.76 -11.80
CA LYS A 193 16.03 -15.37 -12.16
C LYS A 193 15.28 -15.01 -13.44
N ILE A 194 14.55 -13.89 -13.38
CA ILE A 194 13.86 -13.31 -14.53
C ILE A 194 14.28 -11.86 -14.70
N ASP A 195 14.37 -11.40 -15.94
CA ASP A 195 14.57 -10.01 -16.29
C ASP A 195 13.24 -9.41 -16.75
N GLN A 196 12.72 -8.47 -15.96
CA GLN A 196 11.48 -7.76 -16.26
C GLN A 196 11.78 -6.32 -16.67
N LYS A 197 11.43 -5.95 -17.91
CA LYS A 197 11.29 -4.54 -18.26
C LYS A 197 10.06 -3.97 -17.56
N THR A 198 10.08 -2.69 -17.19
CA THR A 198 8.90 -1.96 -16.65
C THR A 198 7.67 -2.28 -17.51
N PRO A 199 6.61 -2.95 -17.00
CA PRO A 199 5.48 -3.43 -17.80
C PRO A 199 4.82 -2.35 -18.66
N LEU A 200 4.35 -2.70 -19.86
CA LEU A 200 3.73 -1.74 -20.78
C LEU A 200 2.63 -0.92 -20.12
N ARG A 201 1.73 -1.58 -19.38
CA ARG A 201 0.58 -0.97 -18.70
C ARG A 201 0.95 0.08 -17.65
N VAL A 202 2.18 0.10 -17.14
CA VAL A 202 2.64 1.08 -16.13
C VAL A 202 3.68 2.06 -16.66
N LEU A 203 4.08 1.99 -17.94
CA LEU A 203 5.10 2.88 -18.53
C LEU A 203 4.73 4.37 -18.45
N HIS A 204 3.43 4.69 -18.48
CA HIS A 204 2.96 6.07 -18.34
C HIS A 204 3.18 6.65 -16.92
N ARG A 205 3.52 5.82 -15.93
CA ARG A 205 3.75 6.24 -14.52
C ARG A 205 5.15 5.96 -14.01
N ARG A 206 5.90 5.08 -14.68
CA ARG A 206 7.19 4.57 -14.19
C ARG A 206 8.23 4.64 -15.31
N PRO A 207 9.48 5.03 -15.00
CA PRO A 207 10.54 5.04 -16.00
C PRO A 207 10.79 3.63 -16.52
N LEU A 208 11.16 3.56 -17.80
CA LEU A 208 11.59 2.32 -18.43
C LEU A 208 12.91 1.86 -17.79
N ALA A 209 12.91 0.68 -17.18
CA ALA A 209 14.08 0.05 -16.62
C ALA A 209 13.95 -1.47 -16.74
N VAL A 210 15.08 -2.18 -16.77
CA VAL A 210 15.12 -3.65 -16.63
C VAL A 210 15.49 -3.97 -15.19
N ARG A 211 14.74 -4.87 -14.56
CA ARG A 211 14.99 -5.31 -13.20
C ARG A 211 15.05 -6.83 -13.17
N THR A 212 16.14 -7.36 -12.66
CA THR A 212 16.22 -8.79 -12.35
C THR A 212 15.40 -9.07 -11.09
N ARG A 213 14.55 -10.09 -11.16
CA ARG A 213 13.66 -10.54 -10.09
C ARG A 213 13.84 -12.04 -9.90
N LEU A 214 13.41 -12.52 -8.74
CA LEU A 214 13.56 -13.92 -8.35
C LEU A 214 12.19 -14.53 -8.07
N ILE A 215 11.87 -15.62 -8.76
CA ILE A 215 10.77 -16.52 -8.41
C ILE A 215 11.38 -17.63 -7.55
N HIS A 216 11.14 -17.58 -6.25
CA HIS A 216 11.74 -18.51 -5.29
C HIS A 216 11.25 -19.94 -5.50
N SER A 217 9.93 -20.09 -5.69
CA SER A 217 9.31 -21.39 -5.88
C SER A 217 8.01 -21.24 -6.65
N MET A 218 7.66 -22.31 -7.36
CA MET A 218 6.38 -22.51 -8.01
C MET A 218 5.79 -23.84 -7.58
N GLU A 219 4.47 -23.91 -7.51
CA GLU A 219 3.68 -25.13 -7.33
C GLU A 219 2.47 -25.11 -8.27
N THR A 220 2.20 -26.21 -8.94
CA THR A 220 1.16 -26.29 -9.98
C THR A 220 0.03 -27.22 -9.59
N CYS A 221 -1.21 -26.77 -9.78
CA CYS A 221 -2.40 -27.60 -9.65
C CYS A 221 -3.14 -27.63 -10.99
N TYR A 222 -3.12 -28.78 -11.67
CA TYR A 222 -3.84 -28.99 -12.92
C TYR A 222 -5.35 -28.82 -12.72
N VAL A 223 -6.02 -28.12 -13.63
CA VAL A 223 -7.49 -27.93 -13.60
C VAL A 223 -8.13 -28.68 -14.76
N ASP A 224 -7.76 -28.33 -15.99
CA ASP A 224 -8.25 -28.96 -17.22
C ASP A 224 -7.25 -28.78 -18.38
N GLU A 225 -7.64 -29.18 -19.59
CA GLU A 225 -6.76 -29.17 -20.75
C GLU A 225 -6.25 -27.77 -21.13
N HIS A 226 -6.90 -26.69 -20.69
CA HIS A 226 -6.48 -25.33 -21.00
C HIS A 226 -6.18 -24.49 -19.77
N HIS A 227 -6.34 -25.04 -18.57
CA HIS A 227 -6.18 -24.29 -17.33
C HIS A 227 -5.38 -25.03 -16.27
N PHE A 228 -4.59 -24.27 -15.52
CA PHE A 228 -3.98 -24.73 -14.28
C PHE A 228 -3.85 -23.56 -13.30
N ARG A 229 -3.79 -23.87 -12.01
CA ARG A 229 -3.41 -22.90 -10.97
C ARG A 229 -1.91 -22.96 -10.73
N LEU A 230 -1.29 -21.79 -10.67
CA LEU A 230 0.11 -21.60 -10.30
C LEU A 230 0.18 -20.87 -8.97
N TYR A 231 0.72 -21.53 -7.96
CA TYR A 231 1.12 -20.92 -6.71
C TYR A 231 2.59 -20.54 -6.80
N LEU A 232 2.94 -19.32 -6.40
CA LEU A 232 4.31 -18.84 -6.53
C LEU A 232 4.73 -17.92 -5.40
N LYS A 233 5.96 -18.08 -4.94
CA LYS A 233 6.63 -17.18 -3.99
C LYS A 233 7.68 -16.37 -4.73
N THR A 234 7.65 -15.05 -4.57
CA THR A 234 8.50 -14.15 -5.37
C THR A 234 9.16 -13.08 -4.53
N GLN A 235 10.25 -12.55 -5.06
CA GLN A 235 10.88 -11.32 -4.57
C GLN A 235 9.90 -10.14 -4.63
N ALA A 236 10.03 -9.21 -3.70
CA ALA A 236 9.33 -7.93 -3.74
C ALA A 236 9.38 -7.23 -5.11
N GLY A 237 8.26 -6.62 -5.51
CA GLY A 237 8.17 -5.85 -6.75
C GLY A 237 8.26 -6.67 -8.03
N THR A 238 8.01 -7.98 -7.97
CA THR A 238 7.87 -8.84 -9.15
C THR A 238 6.48 -8.66 -9.78
N TYR A 239 6.43 -8.45 -11.09
CA TYR A 239 5.18 -8.27 -11.83
C TYR A 239 4.65 -9.61 -12.32
N ILE A 240 3.69 -10.18 -11.58
CA ILE A 240 3.23 -11.56 -11.77
C ILE A 240 2.49 -11.76 -13.09
N LYS A 241 1.61 -10.83 -13.48
CA LYS A 241 0.86 -10.92 -14.74
C LYS A 241 1.84 -11.04 -15.91
N GLU A 242 2.83 -10.16 -15.94
CA GLU A 242 3.86 -10.12 -16.98
C GLU A 242 4.84 -11.30 -16.93
N PHE A 243 5.03 -11.94 -15.77
CA PHE A 243 5.75 -13.22 -15.70
C PHE A 243 4.94 -14.37 -16.31
N VAL A 244 3.61 -14.32 -16.28
CA VAL A 244 2.75 -15.31 -16.93
C VAL A 244 2.72 -15.10 -18.45
N HIS A 245 2.20 -13.97 -18.91
CA HIS A 245 1.96 -13.72 -20.35
C HIS A 245 3.17 -13.21 -21.12
N GLY A 246 4.26 -12.87 -20.42
CA GLY A 246 5.54 -12.48 -21.01
C GLY A 246 5.62 -11.03 -21.50
N ASP A 247 4.53 -10.28 -21.49
CA ASP A 247 4.43 -8.87 -21.92
C ASP A 247 5.07 -8.65 -23.30
N PHE A 248 4.68 -9.48 -24.28
CA PHE A 248 5.27 -9.52 -25.62
C PHE A 248 6.79 -9.74 -25.62
N GLY A 249 7.28 -10.58 -24.70
CA GLY A 249 8.71 -10.90 -24.56
C GLY A 249 9.52 -9.85 -23.79
N ARG A 250 8.87 -8.92 -23.08
CA ARG A 250 9.53 -7.93 -22.22
C ARG A 250 9.88 -8.47 -20.83
N THR A 251 9.32 -9.62 -20.45
CA THR A 251 9.73 -10.44 -19.29
C THR A 251 10.32 -11.75 -19.77
N LYS A 252 11.55 -12.09 -19.35
CA LYS A 252 12.26 -13.31 -19.75
C LYS A 252 13.05 -13.94 -18.59
N PRO A 253 12.97 -15.27 -18.38
CA PRO A 253 11.93 -16.15 -18.88
C PRO A 253 10.54 -15.80 -18.31
N ASN A 254 9.50 -16.33 -18.95
CA ASN A 254 8.08 -16.24 -18.55
C ASN A 254 7.41 -17.61 -18.74
N ILE A 255 6.20 -17.80 -18.17
CA ILE A 255 5.48 -19.09 -18.23
C ILE A 255 5.30 -19.59 -19.67
N GLY A 256 4.88 -18.71 -20.59
CA GLY A 256 4.74 -19.08 -22.00
C GLY A 256 6.04 -19.59 -22.63
N SER A 257 7.16 -18.91 -22.37
CA SER A 257 8.49 -19.34 -22.86
C SER A 257 8.99 -20.63 -22.21
N LEU A 258 8.68 -20.86 -20.93
CA LEU A 258 9.05 -22.09 -20.21
C LEU A 258 8.27 -23.30 -20.74
N MET A 259 7.00 -23.10 -21.07
CA MET A 259 6.10 -24.15 -21.55
C MET A 259 6.04 -24.26 -23.09
N ASN A 260 6.76 -23.40 -23.82
CA ASN A 260 6.75 -23.31 -25.28
C ASN A 260 5.33 -23.14 -25.89
N MET A 261 4.55 -22.24 -25.28
CA MET A 261 3.18 -21.92 -25.68
C MET A 261 2.79 -20.50 -25.28
N THR A 262 1.60 -20.06 -25.69
CA THR A 262 1.02 -18.81 -25.19
C THR A 262 0.29 -19.10 -23.90
N ALA A 263 0.60 -18.35 -22.85
CA ALA A 263 -0.10 -18.38 -21.58
C ALA A 263 -0.67 -17.00 -21.28
N ASP A 264 -1.82 -16.96 -20.61
CA ASP A 264 -2.39 -15.72 -20.08
C ASP A 264 -2.94 -15.95 -18.67
N ILE A 265 -3.11 -14.86 -17.93
CA ILE A 265 -3.58 -14.89 -16.54
C ILE A 265 -5.04 -14.44 -16.46
N LEU A 266 -5.90 -15.34 -15.99
CA LEU A 266 -7.34 -15.07 -15.85
C LEU A 266 -7.66 -14.47 -14.49
N GLU A 267 -7.02 -14.97 -13.43
CA GLU A 267 -7.22 -14.52 -12.06
C GLU A 267 -5.89 -14.45 -11.32
N LEU A 268 -5.77 -13.50 -10.40
CA LEU A 268 -4.60 -13.37 -9.54
C LEU A 268 -5.04 -13.00 -8.13
N ASP A 269 -4.46 -13.69 -7.15
CA ASP A 269 -4.66 -13.47 -5.73
C ASP A 269 -3.29 -13.35 -5.04
N VAL A 270 -3.21 -12.43 -4.08
CA VAL A 270 -2.12 -12.38 -3.11
C VAL A 270 -2.51 -13.30 -1.96
N GLU A 271 -1.73 -14.35 -1.73
CA GLU A 271 -1.97 -15.32 -0.64
C GLU A 271 -1.27 -14.89 0.66
N SER A 272 -0.07 -14.33 0.55
CA SER A 272 0.67 -13.82 1.70
C SER A 272 1.51 -12.60 1.35
N VAL A 273 1.63 -11.71 2.34
CA VAL A 273 2.60 -10.60 2.35
C VAL A 273 3.47 -10.83 3.58
N ASP A 274 4.70 -11.31 3.36
CA ASP A 274 5.56 -11.91 4.40
C ASP A 274 6.28 -10.83 5.25
N VAL A 275 5.49 -9.95 5.86
CA VAL A 275 5.96 -8.82 6.66
C VAL A 275 5.52 -9.04 8.11
N ASP A 276 6.42 -9.15 9.06
CA ASP A 276 6.07 -9.43 10.47
C ASP A 276 5.63 -8.15 11.23
N TRP A 277 4.82 -7.33 10.58
CA TRP A 277 4.25 -6.09 11.13
C TRP A 277 2.90 -5.76 10.44
N PRO A 278 1.89 -5.25 11.17
CA PRO A 278 1.85 -5.09 12.62
C PRO A 278 1.84 -6.46 13.34
N PRO A 279 2.15 -6.52 14.64
CA PRO A 279 2.06 -7.75 15.41
C PRO A 279 0.66 -8.36 15.30
N ALA A 280 0.60 -9.68 15.07
CA ALA A 280 -0.67 -10.38 15.10
C ALA A 280 -1.27 -10.31 16.50
N LEU A 281 -2.59 -10.12 16.58
CA LEU A 281 -3.33 -10.13 17.85
C LEU A 281 -4.01 -11.47 18.04
N ASP A 282 -4.08 -11.93 19.29
CA ASP A 282 -4.91 -13.08 19.63
C ASP A 282 -6.40 -12.73 19.48
N ASP A 283 -7.20 -13.71 19.05
CA ASP A 283 -8.63 -13.56 18.79
C ASP A 283 -9.48 -13.22 20.03
#